data_AF-A0A9W7E9Z9-F1
#
_entry.id   AF-A0A9W7E9Z9-F1
#
_cell.length_a   1.000
_cell.length_b   1.000
_cell.length_c   1.000
_cell.angle_alpha   90.00
_cell.angle_beta   90.00
_cell.angle_gamma   90.00
#
_symmetry.space_group_name_H-M   'P 1'
#
loop_
_entity.id
_entity.type
_entity.pdbx_description
1 polymer ?
#
loop_
_entity_poly.entity_id
_entity_poly.type
_entity_poly.pdbx_seq_one_letter_code
_entity_poly.pdbx_strand_id
1 'polypeptide(L)'
;MSLDGIGKTLDPKYDMTKIAKPYLKELIDLKDGNALKTLTLKIAKRFGFRPIDLNMAVTQPRRTAFVEDVVRRLEQGDFKLRVRALETERALERASLVQSNVFNAVISGVLLNSAMVLAVMTNLPGVPARPAKIAFHAARTLAIGAAIFGVQVPFGVKRVRNLDAYFEKFGQKKR
;
A
#
# COMPACT_ATOMS: atom_id res chain seq x y z
N MET A 1 37.21 -43.67 -1.73
CA MET A 1 37.99 -42.80 -2.64
C MET A 1 37.28 -42.83 -3.99
N SER A 2 36.78 -41.69 -4.47
CA SER A 2 35.83 -41.60 -5.59
C SER A 2 36.46 -41.94 -6.94
N LEU A 3 35.70 -42.62 -7.81
CA LEU A 3 36.12 -43.06 -9.16
C LEU A 3 36.55 -41.88 -10.07
N ASP A 4 35.99 -40.70 -9.83
CA ASP A 4 36.35 -39.44 -10.51
C ASP A 4 37.77 -38.95 -10.17
N GLY A 5 38.25 -39.24 -8.96
CA GLY A 5 39.58 -38.84 -8.51
C GLY A 5 40.71 -39.64 -9.16
N ILE A 6 40.50 -40.93 -9.43
CA ILE A 6 41.51 -41.80 -10.06
C ILE A 6 41.59 -41.53 -11.56
N GLY A 7 40.44 -41.33 -12.24
CA GLY A 7 40.38 -41.08 -13.68
C GLY A 7 41.08 -39.78 -14.12
N LYS A 8 41.01 -38.73 -13.30
CA LYS A 8 41.62 -37.43 -13.62
C LYS A 8 43.15 -37.38 -13.48
N THR A 9 43.74 -38.39 -12.85
CA THR A 9 45.21 -38.53 -12.70
C THR A 9 45.87 -39.25 -13.87
N LEU A 10 45.11 -40.04 -14.67
CA LEU A 10 45.63 -40.76 -15.83
C LEU A 10 45.42 -40.03 -17.16
N ASP A 11 44.32 -39.28 -17.33
CA ASP A 11 44.09 -38.41 -18.49
C ASP A 11 43.34 -37.12 -18.07
N PRO A 12 43.92 -35.93 -18.25
CA PRO A 12 43.30 -34.65 -17.90
C PRO A 12 41.97 -34.34 -18.59
N LYS A 13 41.59 -35.08 -19.65
CA LYS A 13 40.34 -34.87 -20.42
C LYS A 13 39.20 -35.80 -20.02
N TYR A 14 39.35 -36.62 -18.97
CA TYR A 14 38.30 -37.50 -18.50
C TYR A 14 37.19 -36.69 -17.79
N ASP A 15 36.01 -36.63 -18.41
CA ASP A 15 34.84 -35.90 -17.92
C ASP A 15 33.64 -36.86 -17.89
N MET A 16 33.23 -37.23 -16.68
CA MET A 16 32.07 -38.11 -16.40
C MET A 16 30.78 -37.60 -17.08
N THR A 17 30.70 -36.30 -17.35
CA THR A 17 29.59 -35.66 -18.07
C THR A 17 29.47 -36.16 -19.51
N LYS A 18 30.58 -36.46 -20.20
CA LYS A 18 30.53 -37.00 -21.57
C LYS A 18 29.99 -38.42 -21.62
N ILE A 19 30.28 -39.22 -20.59
CA ILE A 19 29.83 -40.62 -20.48
C ILE A 19 28.33 -40.67 -20.10
N ALA A 20 27.83 -39.69 -19.35
CA ALA A 20 26.42 -39.59 -18.98
C ALA A 20 25.49 -39.02 -20.09
N LYS A 21 26.04 -38.34 -21.11
CA LYS A 21 25.26 -37.76 -22.23
C LYS A 21 24.37 -38.75 -23.00
N PRO A 22 24.80 -39.95 -23.40
CA PRO A 22 23.94 -40.90 -24.11
C PRO A 22 22.77 -41.36 -23.25
N TYR A 23 22.99 -41.67 -21.97
CA TYR A 23 21.93 -42.07 -21.05
C TYR A 23 20.91 -40.96 -20.78
N LEU A 24 21.35 -39.71 -20.72
CA LEU A 24 20.45 -38.56 -20.59
C LEU A 24 19.63 -38.33 -21.86
N LYS A 25 20.20 -38.59 -23.05
CA LYS A 25 19.48 -38.56 -24.32
C LYS A 25 18.43 -39.66 -24.39
N GLU A 26 18.78 -40.89 -24.00
CA GLU A 26 17.84 -42.01 -23.97
C GLU A 26 16.72 -41.78 -22.95
N LEU A 27 16.99 -41.21 -21.77
CA LEU A 27 15.93 -40.84 -20.81
C LEU A 27 15.01 -39.73 -21.33
N ILE A 28 15.52 -38.80 -22.13
CA ILE A 28 14.71 -37.73 -22.75
C ILE A 28 13.89 -38.29 -23.91
N ASP A 29 14.45 -39.21 -24.70
CA ASP A 29 13.82 -39.82 -25.87
C ASP A 29 12.74 -40.85 -25.48
N LEU A 30 12.97 -41.62 -24.41
CA LEU A 30 12.01 -42.59 -23.87
C LEU A 30 10.83 -41.91 -23.14
N LYS A 31 11.03 -40.70 -22.61
CA LYS A 31 10.01 -39.95 -21.86
C LYS A 31 9.13 -39.07 -22.76
N ASP A 32 9.68 -38.56 -23.85
CA ASP A 32 8.97 -37.72 -24.82
C ASP A 32 8.90 -38.43 -26.19
N GLY A 33 7.97 -39.38 -26.34
CA GLY A 33 7.64 -40.04 -27.61
C GLY A 33 7.04 -39.11 -28.68
N ASN A 34 7.45 -37.85 -28.73
CA ASN A 34 6.99 -36.85 -29.69
C ASN A 34 8.08 -35.81 -30.01
N ALA A 35 9.30 -36.27 -30.29
CA ALA A 35 10.49 -35.46 -30.61
C ALA A 35 10.26 -34.31 -31.62
N LEU A 36 9.33 -34.49 -32.55
CA LEU A 36 8.94 -33.47 -33.54
C LEU A 36 8.27 -32.23 -32.90
N LYS A 37 7.47 -32.39 -31.84
CA LYS A 37 6.83 -31.27 -31.11
C LYS A 37 7.85 -30.48 -30.30
N THR A 38 8.83 -31.16 -29.71
CA THR A 38 9.89 -30.53 -28.91
C THR A 38 10.88 -29.77 -29.78
N LEU A 39 11.15 -30.26 -31.00
CA LEU A 39 11.94 -29.55 -32.01
C LEU A 39 11.21 -28.33 -32.56
N THR A 40 9.91 -28.42 -32.90
CA THR A 40 9.13 -27.25 -33.32
C THR A 40 9.01 -26.20 -32.22
N LEU A 41 8.81 -26.61 -30.96
CA LEU A 41 8.78 -25.69 -29.81
C LEU A 41 10.14 -25.03 -29.54
N LYS A 42 11.26 -25.74 -29.75
CA LYS A 42 12.62 -25.18 -29.63
C LYS A 42 12.98 -24.25 -30.79
N ILE A 43 12.55 -24.58 -32.02
CA ILE A 43 12.73 -23.74 -33.20
C ILE A 43 11.88 -22.47 -33.06
N ALA A 44 10.61 -22.58 -32.66
CA ALA A 44 9.75 -21.44 -32.37
C ALA A 44 10.30 -20.52 -31.26
N LYS A 45 10.89 -21.11 -30.20
CA LYS A 45 11.61 -20.34 -29.15
C LYS A 45 12.89 -19.67 -29.66
N ARG A 46 13.61 -20.28 -30.61
CA ARG A 46 14.83 -19.71 -31.22
C ARG A 46 14.54 -18.55 -32.18
N PHE A 47 13.40 -18.59 -32.87
CA PHE A 47 12.95 -17.52 -33.76
C PHE A 47 12.25 -16.35 -33.04
N GLY A 48 12.29 -16.28 -31.72
CA GLY A 48 11.87 -15.09 -30.96
C GLY A 48 10.36 -14.88 -30.84
N PHE A 49 9.53 -15.77 -31.38
CA PHE A 49 8.08 -15.72 -31.20
C PHE A 49 7.69 -16.34 -29.87
N ARG A 50 7.89 -15.59 -28.79
CA ARG A 50 7.21 -15.87 -27.52
C ARG A 50 5.70 -15.77 -27.79
N PRO A 51 4.91 -16.85 -27.62
CA PRO A 51 3.46 -16.82 -27.84
C PRO A 51 2.73 -15.85 -26.88
N ILE A 52 3.40 -15.46 -25.78
CA ILE A 52 2.96 -14.41 -24.86
C ILE A 52 3.10 -13.01 -25.46
N ASP A 53 4.18 -12.73 -26.19
CA ASP A 53 4.42 -11.42 -26.79
C ASP A 53 3.56 -11.23 -28.06
N LEU A 54 3.33 -12.30 -28.83
CA LEU A 54 2.35 -12.29 -29.93
C LEU A 54 0.92 -12.13 -29.44
N ASN A 55 0.52 -12.83 -28.38
CA ASN A 55 -0.81 -12.63 -27.79
C ASN A 55 -0.93 -11.22 -27.21
N MET A 56 0.09 -10.68 -26.55
CA MET A 56 0.08 -9.29 -26.08
C MET A 56 -0.03 -8.31 -27.25
N ALA A 57 0.74 -8.45 -28.32
CA ALA A 57 0.69 -7.56 -29.47
C ALA A 57 -0.65 -7.63 -30.23
N VAL A 58 -1.31 -8.78 -30.28
CA VAL A 58 -2.62 -8.97 -30.94
C VAL A 58 -3.79 -8.58 -30.04
N THR A 59 -3.67 -8.75 -28.72
CA THR A 59 -4.74 -8.35 -27.78
C THR A 59 -4.63 -6.91 -27.32
N GLN A 60 -3.45 -6.27 -27.35
CA GLN A 60 -3.26 -4.86 -27.03
C GLN A 60 -4.18 -3.93 -27.84
N PRO A 61 -4.28 -4.04 -29.19
CA PRO A 61 -5.20 -3.24 -30.00
C PRO A 61 -6.67 -3.45 -29.63
N ARG A 62 -7.02 -4.69 -29.24
CA ARG A 62 -8.38 -5.05 -28.84
C ARG A 62 -8.75 -4.47 -27.48
N ARG A 63 -7.77 -4.31 -26.59
CA ARG A 63 -7.95 -3.63 -25.30
C ARG A 63 -8.08 -2.13 -25.47
N THR A 64 -7.32 -1.50 -26.37
CA THR A 64 -7.44 -0.07 -26.65
C THR A 64 -8.74 0.27 -27.38
N ALA A 65 -9.14 -0.56 -28.36
CA ALA A 65 -10.44 -0.40 -29.06
C ALA A 65 -11.63 -0.54 -28.11
N PHE A 66 -11.58 -1.51 -27.18
CA PHE A 66 -12.63 -1.64 -26.16
C PHE A 66 -12.68 -0.43 -25.22
N VAL A 67 -11.53 0.15 -24.84
CA VAL A 67 -11.49 1.37 -24.03
C VAL A 67 -12.04 2.56 -24.81
N GLU A 68 -11.73 2.69 -26.09
CA GLU A 68 -12.26 3.74 -26.97
C GLU A 68 -13.78 3.63 -27.15
N ASP A 69 -14.32 2.42 -27.36
CA ASP A 69 -15.76 2.18 -27.43
C ASP A 69 -16.46 2.52 -26.10
N VAL A 70 -15.84 2.17 -24.96
CA VAL A 70 -16.35 2.54 -23.64
C VAL A 70 -16.30 4.05 -23.42
N VAL A 71 -15.21 4.73 -23.83
CA VAL A 71 -15.08 6.19 -23.75
C VAL A 71 -16.11 6.89 -24.63
N ARG A 72 -16.30 6.43 -25.87
CA ARG A 72 -17.28 6.98 -26.80
C ARG A 72 -18.72 6.83 -26.29
N ARG A 73 -19.03 5.70 -25.64
CA ARG A 73 -20.33 5.48 -24.97
C ARG A 73 -20.50 6.28 -23.68
N LEU A 74 -19.39 6.63 -23.00
CA LEU A 74 -19.40 7.55 -21.87
C LEU A 74 -19.64 9.00 -22.35
N GLU A 75 -19.04 9.42 -23.46
CA GLU A 75 -19.25 10.75 -24.06
C GLU A 75 -20.68 10.95 -24.57
N GLN A 76 -21.31 9.89 -25.06
CA GLN A 76 -22.71 9.89 -25.48
C GLN A 76 -23.71 9.96 -24.30
N GLY A 77 -23.23 9.89 -23.05
CA GLY A 77 -24.06 10.02 -21.85
C GLY A 77 -24.87 8.78 -21.46
N ASP A 78 -24.74 7.68 -22.22
CA ASP A 78 -25.49 6.43 -21.99
C ASP A 78 -24.97 5.60 -20.80
N PHE A 79 -23.73 5.84 -20.34
CA PHE A 79 -23.13 5.15 -19.21
C PHE A 79 -22.86 6.08 -18.01
N LYS A 80 -23.46 5.77 -16.86
CA LYS A 80 -23.11 6.38 -15.58
C LYS A 80 -21.98 5.58 -14.91
N LEU A 81 -20.75 6.08 -15.00
CA LEU A 81 -19.58 5.44 -14.42
C LEU A 81 -19.65 5.51 -12.88
N ARG A 82 -20.03 4.42 -12.20
CA ARG A 82 -19.90 4.30 -10.73
C ARG A 82 -18.50 3.80 -10.38
N VAL A 83 -17.48 4.62 -10.57
CA VAL A 83 -16.14 4.29 -10.06
C VAL A 83 -16.15 4.54 -8.57
N ARG A 84 -16.04 3.47 -7.79
CA ARG A 84 -15.62 3.59 -6.41
C ARG A 84 -14.13 3.95 -6.42
N ALA A 85 -13.85 5.25 -6.35
CA ALA A 85 -12.47 5.72 -6.30
C ALA A 85 -11.88 5.37 -4.93
N LEU A 86 -11.18 4.24 -4.86
CA LEU A 86 -10.52 3.75 -3.64
C LEU A 86 -9.55 4.78 -3.05
N GLU A 87 -8.97 5.63 -3.88
CA GLU A 87 -8.11 6.73 -3.45
C GLU A 87 -8.90 7.83 -2.73
N THR A 88 -10.09 8.17 -3.23
CA THR A 88 -10.95 9.16 -2.57
C THR A 88 -11.57 8.59 -1.30
N GLU A 89 -11.92 7.30 -1.27
CA GLU A 89 -12.37 6.64 -0.05
C GLU A 89 -11.29 6.66 1.05
N ARG A 90 -10.02 6.39 0.72
CA ARG A 90 -8.89 6.50 1.66
C ARG A 90 -8.66 7.94 2.12
N ALA A 91 -8.75 8.90 1.20
CA ALA A 91 -8.61 10.30 1.53
C ALA A 91 -9.74 10.78 2.46
N LEU A 92 -10.97 10.32 2.24
CA LEU A 92 -12.13 10.59 3.09
C LEU A 92 -11.99 9.98 4.48
N GLU A 93 -11.52 8.73 4.57
CA GLU A 93 -11.26 8.06 5.85
C GLU A 93 -10.20 8.82 6.68
N ARG A 94 -9.10 9.21 6.04
CA ARG A 94 -8.07 10.04 6.67
C ARG A 94 -8.61 11.41 7.10
N ALA A 95 -9.37 12.07 6.22
CA ALA A 95 -9.95 13.37 6.49
C ALA A 95 -10.92 13.32 7.68
N SER A 96 -11.74 12.27 7.79
CA SER A 96 -12.65 12.06 8.92
C SER A 96 -11.88 11.98 10.25
N LEU A 97 -10.79 11.20 10.30
CA LEU A 97 -9.96 11.07 11.51
C LEU A 97 -9.25 12.38 11.87
N VAL A 98 -8.71 13.09 10.88
CA VAL A 98 -8.09 14.40 11.08
C VAL A 98 -9.13 15.40 11.59
N GLN A 99 -10.33 15.40 11.01
CA GLN A 99 -11.41 16.28 11.41
C GLN A 99 -11.85 16.05 12.86
N SER A 100 -12.01 14.79 13.29
CA SER A 100 -12.28 14.47 14.71
C SER A 100 -11.17 14.96 15.64
N ASN A 101 -9.91 14.82 15.23
CA ASN A 101 -8.78 15.30 16.03
C ASN A 101 -8.73 16.83 16.13
N VAL A 102 -9.03 17.53 15.02
CA VAL A 102 -9.14 18.98 14.99
C VAL A 102 -10.27 19.46 15.90
N PHE A 103 -11.43 18.80 15.89
CA PHE A 103 -12.52 19.15 16.81
C PHE A 103 -12.10 19.01 18.28
N ASN A 104 -11.43 17.92 18.64
CA ASN A 104 -10.90 17.74 20.01
C ASN A 104 -9.89 18.85 20.39
N ALA A 105 -9.02 19.23 19.45
CA ALA A 105 -8.05 20.30 19.67
C ALA A 105 -8.72 21.68 19.82
N VAL A 106 -9.72 21.98 19.00
CA VAL A 106 -10.49 23.24 19.08
C VAL A 106 -11.25 23.31 20.40
N ILE A 107 -11.96 22.24 20.80
CA ILE A 107 -12.68 22.16 22.07
C ILE A 107 -11.71 22.37 23.24
N SER A 108 -10.55 21.69 23.22
CA SER A 108 -9.50 21.89 24.22
C SER A 108 -9.04 23.35 24.30
N GLY A 109 -8.80 24.00 23.16
CA GLY A 109 -8.33 25.39 23.10
C GLY A 109 -9.38 26.38 23.61
N VAL A 110 -10.64 26.20 23.23
CA VAL A 110 -11.76 27.05 23.68
C VAL A 110 -12.00 26.89 25.18
N LEU A 111 -11.96 25.65 25.70
CA LEU A 111 -12.09 25.40 27.14
C LEU A 111 -10.93 25.99 27.93
N LEU A 112 -9.70 25.88 27.43
CA LEU A 112 -8.53 26.47 28.08
C LEU A 112 -8.64 28.01 28.08
N ASN A 113 -9.00 28.61 26.94
CA ASN A 113 -9.16 30.06 26.83
C ASN A 113 -10.23 30.58 27.81
N SER A 114 -11.40 29.94 27.86
CA SER A 114 -12.46 30.32 28.79
C SER A 114 -12.08 30.12 30.26
N ALA A 115 -11.39 29.02 30.59
CA ALA A 115 -10.85 28.79 31.93
C ALA A 115 -9.84 29.87 32.33
N MET A 116 -8.97 30.29 31.42
CA MET A 116 -7.94 31.29 31.68
C MET A 116 -8.52 32.69 31.86
N VAL A 117 -9.47 33.10 31.01
CA VAL A 117 -10.21 34.35 31.17
C VAL A 117 -10.91 34.38 32.53
N LEU A 118 -11.61 33.31 32.89
CA LEU A 118 -12.34 33.24 34.16
C LEU A 118 -11.39 33.27 35.36
N ALA A 119 -10.25 32.58 35.28
CA ALA A 119 -9.21 32.61 36.31
C ALA A 119 -8.62 34.02 36.50
N VAL A 120 -8.31 34.74 35.42
CA VAL A 120 -7.81 36.12 35.50
C VAL A 120 -8.86 37.03 36.14
N MET A 121 -10.13 36.89 35.74
CA MET A 121 -11.24 37.69 36.28
C MET A 121 -11.43 37.52 37.79
N THR A 122 -11.12 36.33 38.33
CA THR A 122 -11.18 36.09 39.79
C THR A 122 -10.09 36.77 40.60
N ASN A 123 -8.99 37.17 39.97
CA ASN A 123 -7.84 37.79 40.65
C ASN A 123 -7.87 39.33 40.61
N LEU A 124 -8.89 39.95 40.00
CA LEU A 124 -9.00 41.41 39.94
C LEU A 124 -9.31 42.02 41.32
N PRO A 125 -8.65 43.13 41.69
CA PRO A 125 -9.00 43.89 42.90
C PRO A 125 -10.41 44.46 42.75
N GLY A 126 -11.30 44.20 43.71
CA GLY A 126 -12.67 44.72 43.73
C GLY A 126 -13.78 43.67 43.51
N VAL A 127 -13.42 42.41 43.21
CA VAL A 127 -14.39 41.31 43.10
C VAL A 127 -14.73 40.79 44.51
N PRO A 128 -16.03 40.66 44.88
CA PRO A 128 -16.41 40.12 46.18
C PRO A 128 -15.95 38.66 46.33
N ALA A 129 -15.52 38.27 47.54
CA ALA A 129 -14.91 36.96 47.79
C ALA A 129 -15.84 35.76 47.50
N ARG A 130 -17.16 35.93 47.64
CA ARG A 130 -18.16 34.86 47.36
C ARG A 130 -18.22 34.49 45.87
N PRO A 131 -18.49 35.41 44.94
CA PRO A 131 -18.49 35.10 43.50
C PRO A 131 -17.11 34.70 42.97
N ALA A 132 -16.01 35.28 43.50
CA ALA A 132 -14.66 34.92 43.10
C ALA A 132 -14.34 33.43 43.34
N LYS A 133 -14.73 32.88 44.50
CA LYS A 133 -14.52 31.45 44.80
C LYS A 133 -15.31 30.53 43.87
N ILE A 134 -16.57 30.87 43.57
CA ILE A 134 -17.42 30.07 42.68
C ILE A 134 -16.84 30.08 41.26
N ALA A 135 -16.46 31.24 40.76
CA ALA A 135 -15.82 31.40 39.45
C ALA A 135 -14.47 30.66 39.37
N PHE A 136 -13.69 30.66 40.45
CA PHE A 136 -12.41 29.94 40.50
C PHE A 136 -12.61 28.41 40.44
N HIS A 137 -13.61 27.88 41.14
CA HIS A 137 -13.96 26.47 41.03
C HIS A 137 -14.44 26.10 39.62
N ALA A 138 -15.25 26.95 38.99
CA ALA A 138 -15.68 26.77 37.60
C ALA A 138 -14.52 26.85 36.60
N ALA A 139 -13.57 27.77 36.78
CA ALA A 139 -12.37 27.85 35.95
C ALA A 139 -11.54 26.57 36.06
N ARG A 140 -11.44 25.99 37.27
CA ARG A 140 -10.69 24.77 37.51
C ARG A 140 -11.34 23.55 36.88
N THR A 141 -12.67 23.42 36.91
CA THR A 141 -13.37 22.32 36.21
C THR A 141 -13.24 22.43 34.70
N LEU A 142 -13.31 23.65 34.13
CA LEU A 142 -13.08 23.89 32.70
C LEU A 142 -11.64 23.57 32.29
N ALA A 143 -10.64 23.96 33.10
CA ALA A 143 -9.24 23.63 32.84
C ALA A 143 -8.98 22.12 32.87
N ILE A 144 -9.63 21.38 33.78
CA ILE A 144 -9.56 19.91 33.81
C ILE A 144 -10.18 19.33 32.53
N GLY A 145 -11.34 19.82 32.11
CA GLY A 145 -11.96 19.43 30.84
C GLY A 145 -11.04 19.68 29.64
N ALA A 146 -10.42 20.86 29.58
CA ALA A 146 -9.45 21.21 28.55
C ALA A 146 -8.24 20.25 28.54
N ALA A 147 -7.72 19.87 29.72
CA ALA A 147 -6.61 18.93 29.83
C ALA A 147 -6.96 17.53 29.30
N ILE A 148 -8.17 17.03 29.56
CA ILE A 148 -8.62 15.72 29.05
C ILE A 148 -8.66 15.71 27.53
N PHE A 149 -9.28 16.72 26.91
CA PHE A 149 -9.33 16.83 25.45
C PHE A 149 -7.96 17.11 24.85
N GLY A 150 -7.14 17.95 25.50
CA GLY A 150 -5.78 18.26 25.09
C GLY A 150 -4.87 17.03 25.08
N VAL A 151 -5.00 16.13 26.05
CA VAL A 151 -4.28 14.84 26.08
C VAL A 151 -4.72 13.91 24.95
N GLN A 152 -5.98 13.97 24.51
CA GLN A 152 -6.48 13.12 23.41
C GLN A 152 -5.92 13.54 22.03
N VAL A 153 -5.55 14.80 21.84
CA VAL A 153 -4.98 15.33 20.58
C VAL A 153 -3.70 14.60 20.13
N PRO A 154 -2.64 14.44 20.96
CA PRO A 154 -1.45 13.72 20.54
C PRO A 154 -1.72 12.23 20.25
N PHE A 155 -2.69 11.61 20.93
CA PHE A 155 -3.12 10.25 20.60
C PHE A 155 -3.80 10.19 19.23
N GLY A 156 -4.65 11.17 18.90
CA GLY A 156 -5.26 11.30 17.58
C GLY A 156 -4.21 11.51 16.48
N VAL A 157 -3.19 12.34 16.72
CA VAL A 157 -2.07 12.55 15.78
C VAL A 157 -1.28 11.25 15.57
N LYS A 158 -0.97 10.50 16.63
CA LYS A 158 -0.32 9.17 16.50
C LYS A 158 -1.18 8.20 15.67
N ARG A 159 -2.49 8.22 15.86
CA ARG A 159 -3.42 7.37 15.10
C ARG A 159 -3.42 7.73 13.61
N VAL A 160 -3.42 9.01 13.26
CA VAL A 160 -3.30 9.47 11.87
C VAL A 160 -1.96 9.04 11.26
N ARG A 161 -0.84 9.19 11.99
CA ARG A 161 0.49 8.75 11.53
C ARG A 161 0.56 7.25 11.28
N ASN A 162 -0.10 6.44 12.12
CA ASN A 162 -0.16 4.99 11.94
C ASN A 162 -0.97 4.62 10.68
N LEU A 163 -2.05 5.35 10.38
CA LEU A 163 -2.80 5.17 9.13
C LEU A 163 -1.96 5.56 7.91
N ASP A 164 -1.25 6.69 7.98
CA ASP A 164 -0.38 7.15 6.90
C ASP A 164 0.72 6.11 6.61
N ALA A 165 1.35 5.56 7.66
CA ALA A 165 2.35 4.49 7.53
C ALA A 165 1.76 3.17 6.99
N TYR A 166 0.49 2.87 7.30
CA TYR A 166 -0.23 1.73 6.72
C TYR A 166 -0.42 1.95 5.22
N PHE A 167 -0.96 3.10 4.81
CA PHE A 167 -1.17 3.41 3.40
C PHE A 167 0.13 3.47 2.59
N GLU A 168 1.23 3.94 3.17
CA GLU A 168 2.55 3.93 2.52
C GLU A 168 3.03 2.51 2.19
N LYS A 169 2.85 1.57 3.14
CA LYS A 169 3.23 0.16 2.94
C LYS A 169 2.44 -0.53 1.81
N PHE A 170 1.19 -0.16 1.61
CA PHE A 170 0.35 -0.71 0.53
C PHE A 170 0.35 0.15 -0.74
N GLY A 171 0.87 1.38 -0.68
CA GLY A 171 0.92 2.37 -1.75
C GLY A 171 2.21 2.35 -2.58
N GLN A 172 3.27 1.66 -2.15
CA GLN A 172 4.46 1.45 -2.98
C GLN A 172 4.24 0.36 -4.03
N LYS A 173 3.51 0.74 -5.07
CA LYS A 173 3.85 0.40 -6.45
C LYS A 173 3.57 1.61 -7.34
N LYS A 174 4.27 2.71 -7.08
CA LYS A 174 4.54 3.71 -8.13
C LYS A 174 5.36 3.00 -9.20
N ARG A 175 4.68 2.58 -10.27
CA ARG A 175 5.30 2.40 -11.58
C ARG A 175 5.39 3.74 -12.26
#